data_AF-A0A7V4SS01-F1
#
_entry.id   AF-A0A7V4SS01-F1
#
_cell.length_a   1.000
_cell.length_b   1.000
_cell.length_c   1.000
_cell.angle_alpha   90.00
_cell.angle_beta   90.00
_cell.angle_gamma   90.00
#
_symmetry.space_group_name_H-M   'P 1'
#
loop_
_entity.id
_entity.type
_entity.pdbx_description
1 polymer ?
#
loop_
_entity_poly.entity_id
_entity_poly.type
_entity_poly.pdbx_seq_one_letter_code
_entity_poly.pdbx_strand_id
1 'polypeptide(L)' 'MNITVNGKPVQVRDGSTVLELLEELKVRTPEYVSVELNGEILDRTGFADTVVAEGDTVEFLYYMGGGQR' A
#
# COMPACT_ATOMS: atom_id res chain seq x y z
N MET A 1 -4.76 2.60 14.40
CA MET A 1 -4.71 1.13 14.36
C MET A 1 -3.34 0.61 13.97
N ASN A 2 -3.04 -0.65 14.30
CA ASN A 2 -1.80 -1.31 13.90
C ASN A 2 -2.02 -2.17 12.65
N ILE A 3 -1.18 -2.00 11.64
CA ILE A 3 -1.16 -2.81 10.42
C ILE A 3 0.26 -3.25 10.11
N THR A 4 0.42 -4.14 9.14
CA THR A 4 1.73 -4.53 8.60
C THR A 4 1.91 -3.90 7.22
N VAL A 5 3.01 -3.19 6.99
CA VAL A 5 3.36 -2.63 5.68
C VAL A 5 4.75 -3.14 5.27
N ASN A 6 4.84 -3.81 4.12
CA ASN A 6 6.09 -4.44 3.63
C ASN A 6 6.78 -5.29 4.71
N GLY A 7 6.01 -6.14 5.38
CA GLY A 7 6.46 -6.96 6.51
C GLY A 7 6.84 -6.22 7.81
N LYS A 8 6.59 -4.91 7.93
CA LYS A 8 6.89 -4.12 9.13
C LYS A 8 5.63 -3.63 9.83
N PRO A 9 5.52 -3.72 11.17
CA PRO A 9 4.38 -3.15 11.89
C PRO A 9 4.43 -1.62 11.83
N VAL A 10 3.30 -1.01 11.50
CA VAL A 10 3.11 0.44 11.39
C VAL A 10 1.82 0.84 12.10
N GLN A 11 1.85 1.98 12.81
CA GLN A 11 0.64 2.63 13.31
C GLN A 11 0.17 3.69 12.32
N VAL A 12 -1.10 3.59 11.95
CA VAL A 12 -1.80 4.55 11.09
C VAL A 12 -3.08 5.03 11.75
N ARG A 13 -3.69 6.08 11.21
CA ARG A 13 -5.00 6.53 11.68
C ARG A 13 -6.08 5.50 11.38
N ASP A 14 -7.10 5.49 12.22
CA ASP A 14 -8.28 4.66 11.97
C ASP A 14 -9.06 5.24 10.78
N GLY A 15 -9.49 4.36 9.88
CA GLY A 15 -10.18 4.74 8.66
C GLY A 15 -9.27 5.29 7.56
N SER A 16 -7.95 5.17 7.69
CA SER A 16 -7.01 5.55 6.62
C SER A 16 -7.29 4.75 5.35
N THR A 17 -7.23 5.42 4.22
CA THR A 17 -7.29 4.79 2.90
C THR A 17 -5.91 4.34 2.44
N VAL A 18 -5.85 3.47 1.43
CA VAL A 18 -4.59 3.07 0.80
C VAL A 18 -3.86 4.29 0.21
N LEU A 19 -4.59 5.26 -0.35
CA LEU A 19 -4.00 6.48 -0.87
C LEU A 19 -3.32 7.31 0.24
N GLU A 20 -4.02 7.55 1.35
CA GLU A 20 -3.46 8.27 2.49
C GLU A 20 -2.23 7.55 3.07
N LEU A 21 -2.25 6.22 3.08
CA LEU A 21 -1.12 5.39 3.48
C LEU A 21 0.13 5.64 2.62
N LEU A 22 -0.02 5.74 1.30
CA LEU A 22 1.09 6.05 0.39
C LEU A 22 1.67 7.44 0.66
N GLU A 23 0.82 8.41 0.98
CA GLU A 23 1.21 9.78 1.32
C GLU A 23 1.91 9.86 2.69
N GLU A 24 1.33 9.26 3.72
CA GLU A 24 1.88 9.21 5.08
C GLU A 24 3.25 8.54 5.12
N LEU A 25 3.41 7.44 4.38
CA LEU A 25 4.66 6.69 4.28
C LEU A 25 5.66 7.30 3.30
N LYS A 26 5.31 8.44 2.68
CA LYS A 26 6.17 9.20 1.75
C LYS A 26 6.71 8.31 0.62
N VAL A 27 5.84 7.47 0.06
CA VAL A 27 6.18 6.66 -1.10
C VAL A 27 6.59 7.61 -2.23
N ARG A 28 7.81 7.42 -2.76
CA ARG A 28 8.44 8.38 -3.67
C ARG A 28 7.78 8.44 -5.05
N THR A 29 7.17 7.33 -5.46
CA THR A 29 6.60 7.14 -6.80
C THR A 29 5.26 6.40 -6.70
N PRO A 30 4.22 7.02 -6.11
CA PRO A 30 2.92 6.40 -5.94
C PRO A 30 2.23 6.06 -7.28
N GLU A 31 2.66 6.66 -8.39
CA GLU A 31 2.21 6.35 -9.75
C GLU A 31 2.77 5.04 -10.32
N TYR A 32 3.86 4.52 -9.75
CA TYR A 32 4.53 3.28 -10.20
C TYR A 32 4.45 2.15 -9.16
N VAL A 33 3.73 2.36 -8.06
CA VAL A 33 3.52 1.34 -7.03
C VAL A 33 2.23 0.57 -7.31
N SER A 34 2.32 -0.76 -7.27
CA SER A 34 1.17 -1.64 -7.12
C SER A 34 0.99 -1.94 -5.63
N VAL A 35 -0.25 -1.91 -5.15
CA VAL A 35 -0.55 -2.19 -3.74
C VAL A 35 -1.29 -3.51 -3.67
N GLU A 36 -0.80 -4.40 -2.82
CA GLU A 36 -1.49 -5.63 -2.44
C GLU A 36 -2.00 -5.48 -1.00
N LEU A 37 -3.28 -5.77 -0.78
CA LEU A 37 -3.93 -5.75 0.52
C LEU A 37 -4.37 -7.17 0.86
N ASN A 38 -3.81 -7.75 1.92
CA ASN A 38 -4.13 -9.09 2.40
C ASN A 38 -4.04 -10.20 1.33
N GLY A 39 -3.11 -10.08 0.36
CA GLY A 39 -2.98 -11.03 -0.73
C GLY A 39 -3.73 -10.66 -2.02
N GLU A 40 -4.50 -9.57 -2.02
CA GLU A 40 -5.27 -9.10 -3.18
C GLU A 40 -4.66 -7.83 -3.76
N ILE A 41 -4.30 -7.87 -5.06
CA ILE A 41 -3.78 -6.69 -5.77
C ILE A 41 -4.94 -5.72 -6.02
N LEU A 42 -4.77 -4.49 -5.53
CA LEU A 42 -5.74 -3.41 -5.70
C LEU A 42 -5.48 -2.64 -7.00
N ASP A 43 -6.55 -2.29 -7.70
CA ASP A 43 -6.51 -1.31 -8.77
C ASP A 43 -6.25 0.09 -8.21
N ARG A 44 -5.38 0.85 -8.89
CA ARG A 44 -5.01 2.21 -8.48
C ARG A 44 -6.21 3.15 -8.34
N THR A 45 -7.26 2.95 -9.14
CA THR A 45 -8.51 3.74 -9.04
C THR A 45 -9.25 3.51 -7.73
N GLY A 46 -9.05 2.38 -7.06
CA GLY A 46 -9.65 2.07 -5.77
C GLY A 46 -8.87 2.57 -4.56
N PHE A 47 -7.65 3.11 -4.72
CA PHE A 47 -6.81 3.47 -3.57
C PHE A 47 -7.44 4.52 -2.65
N ALA A 48 -8.24 5.43 -3.20
CA ALA A 48 -8.92 6.47 -2.43
C ALA A 48 -10.18 5.95 -1.69
N ASP A 49 -10.74 4.82 -2.11
CA ASP A 49 -11.98 4.26 -1.56
C ASP A 49 -11.71 3.05 -0.66
N THR A 50 -10.59 2.36 -0.85
CA THR A 50 -10.19 1.21 -0.03
C THR A 50 -9.61 1.69 1.30
N VAL A 51 -10.39 1.50 2.36
CA VAL A 51 -10.01 1.74 3.75
C VAL A 51 -9.27 0.51 4.28
N VAL A 52 -8.13 0.72 4.92
CA VAL A 52 -7.42 -0.33 5.67
C VAL A 52 -8.05 -0.52 7.05
N ALA A 53 -8.00 -1.74 7.57
CA ALA A 53 -8.50 -2.11 8.89
C ALA A 53 -7.36 -2.56 9.82
N GLU A 54 -7.64 -2.63 11.12
CA GLU A 54 -6.68 -3.12 12.09
C GLU A 54 -6.29 -4.58 11.80
N GLY A 55 -4.98 -4.85 11.79
CA GLY A 55 -4.42 -6.16 11.51
C GLY A 55 -4.17 -6.45 10.02
N ASP A 56 -4.56 -5.55 9.12
CA ASP A 56 -4.31 -5.72 7.68
C ASP A 56 -2.82 -5.76 7.35
N THR A 57 -2.52 -6.44 6.25
CA THR A 57 -1.19 -6.49 5.64
C THR A 57 -1.22 -5.81 4.28
N VAL A 58 -0.35 -4.82 4.10
CA VAL A 58 -0.23 -4.02 2.88
C VAL A 58 1.18 -4.20 2.31
N GLU A 59 1.28 -4.60 1.06
CA GLU A 59 2.57 -4.74 0.36
C GLU A 59 2.64 -3.74 -0.79
N PHE A 60 3.74 -3.00 -0.87
CA PHE A 60 4.04 -2.05 -1.92
C PHE A 60 5.02 -2.68 -2.91
N LEU A 61 4.50 -3.06 -4.07
CA LEU A 61 5.24 -3.70 -5.13
C LEU A 61 5.64 -2.65 -6.16
N TYR A 62 6.94 -2.54 -6.42
CA TYR A 62 7.47 -1.69 -7.48
C TYR A 62 7.84 -2.56 -8.67
N TYR A 63 7.18 -2.34 -9.81
CA TYR A 63 7.60 -2.95 -11.06
C TYR A 63 8.91 -2.30 -11.52
N MET A 64 10.04 -2.86 -11.09
CA MET A 64 11.34 -2.59 -11.73
C MET A 64 11.37 -3.36 -13.04
N GLY A 65 10.91 -2.71 -14.12
CA GLY A 65 10.82 -3.32 -15.44
C GLY A 65 12.12 -4.00 -15.88
N GLY A 66 12.01 -5.29 -16.21
CA GLY A 66 12.78 -6.00 -17.22
C GLY A 66 14.30 -5.98 -17.08
N GLY A 67 14.86 -7.10 -16.61
CA GLY A 67 16.27 -7.43 -16.85
C GLY A 67 16.62 -7.25 -18.32
N GLN A 68 17.67 -6.46 -18.58
CA GLN A 68 18.29 -6.41 -19.89
C GLN A 68 18.67 -7.83 -20.32
N ARG A 69 18.34 -8.15 -21.56
CA ARG A 69 18.95 -9.26 -22.30
C ARG A 69 20.47 -9.13 -22.33
#